data_AF-F9ZQP2-F1
#
_entry.id   AF-F9ZQP2-F1
#
_cell.length_a   1.000
_cell.length_b   1.000
_cell.length_c   1.000
_cell.angle_alpha   90.00
_cell.angle_beta   90.00
_cell.angle_gamma   90.00
#
_symmetry.space_group_name_H-M   'P 1'
#
loop_
_entity.id
_entity.type
_entity.pdbx_description
1 polymer ?
#
loop_
_entity_poly.entity_id
_entity_poly.type
_entity_poly.pdbx_seq_one_letter_code
_entity_poly.pdbx_strand_id
1 'polypeptide(L)'
;MAKSGYTDLFDGIYQARAMGEHCGRHSPREILEQLSALDSTQTTLWEFVGAIAMLMNHTAGNKDAWDRDVIQDLGKGIAAVSDAALGIEKTKDMLLHAVEGSVLRQWGVPNA
;
A
#
# COMPACT_ATOMS: atom_id res chain seq x y z
N MET A 1 21.45 4.24 -15.21
CA MET A 1 20.11 4.81 -14.98
C MET A 1 19.81 4.64 -13.50
N ALA A 2 19.60 5.73 -12.77
CA ALA A 2 19.20 5.64 -11.37
C ALA A 2 17.79 5.01 -11.33
N LYS A 3 17.65 3.84 -10.70
CA LYS A 3 16.33 3.30 -10.36
C LYS A 3 15.66 4.33 -9.44
N SER A 4 14.49 4.81 -9.84
CA SER A 4 13.66 5.66 -9.00
C SER A 4 13.32 4.88 -7.74
N GLY A 5 13.59 5.43 -6.55
CA GLY A 5 13.28 4.74 -5.28
C GLY A 5 11.79 4.38 -5.12
N TYR A 6 10.91 5.02 -5.89
CA TYR A 6 9.50 4.66 -5.97
C TYR A 6 9.27 3.29 -6.61
N THR A 7 10.13 2.87 -7.54
CA THR A 7 9.97 1.59 -8.27
C THR A 7 10.03 0.38 -7.32
N ASP A 8 10.95 0.41 -6.35
CA ASP A 8 11.11 -0.70 -5.40
C ASP A 8 9.93 -0.81 -4.41
N LEU A 9 9.31 0.31 -4.03
CA LEU A 9 8.09 0.32 -3.21
C LEU A 9 6.92 -0.33 -3.96
N PHE A 10 6.75 0.00 -5.24
CA PHE A 10 5.68 -0.54 -6.06
C PHE A 10 5.89 -2.03 -6.41
N ASP A 11 7.13 -2.49 -6.53
CA ASP A 11 7.45 -3.89 -6.84
C ASP A 11 6.88 -4.87 -5.79
N GLY A 12 6.97 -4.55 -4.50
CA GLY A 12 6.37 -5.37 -3.44
C GLY A 12 4.84 -5.44 -3.51
N ILE A 13 4.21 -4.31 -3.86
CA ILE A 13 2.75 -4.23 -4.06
C ILE A 13 2.33 -5.06 -5.29
N TYR A 14 3.09 -4.98 -6.38
CA TYR A 14 2.82 -5.77 -7.59
C TYR A 14 2.98 -7.28 -7.35
N GLN A 15 3.97 -7.71 -6.58
CA GLN A 15 4.14 -9.11 -6.20
C GLN A 15 2.94 -9.61 -5.38
N ALA A 16 2.50 -8.84 -4.40
CA ALA A 16 1.33 -9.20 -3.59
C ALA A 16 0.04 -9.23 -4.43
N ARG A 17 -0.10 -8.32 -5.40
CA ARG A 17 -1.20 -8.34 -6.35
C ARG A 17 -1.18 -9.58 -7.25
N ALA A 18 -0.01 -9.96 -7.76
CA ALA A 18 0.15 -11.19 -8.53
C ALA A 18 -0.22 -12.44 -7.71
N MET A 19 0.08 -12.43 -6.41
CA MET A 19 -0.38 -13.47 -5.47
C MET A 19 -1.91 -13.50 -5.38
N GLY A 20 -2.58 -12.34 -5.34
CA GLY A 20 -4.05 -12.25 -5.35
C GLY A 20 -4.68 -12.77 -6.65
N GLU A 21 -4.10 -12.43 -7.80
CA GLU A 21 -4.55 -12.90 -9.12
C GLU A 21 -4.31 -14.40 -9.34
N HIS A 22 -3.39 -15.01 -8.59
CA HIS A 22 -3.02 -16.42 -8.68
C HIS A 22 -3.10 -17.15 -7.34
N CYS A 23 -4.09 -16.80 -6.52
CA CYS A 23 -4.19 -17.27 -5.13
C CYS A 23 -4.20 -18.79 -4.97
N GLY A 24 -4.71 -19.54 -5.96
CA GLY A 24 -4.71 -21.02 -5.95
C GLY A 24 -3.34 -21.67 -6.00
N ARG A 25 -2.26 -20.91 -6.24
CA ARG A 25 -0.87 -21.38 -6.21
C ARG A 25 -0.20 -21.21 -4.84
N HIS A 26 -0.88 -20.54 -3.91
CA HIS A 26 -0.34 -20.18 -2.61
C HIS A 26 -1.18 -20.81 -1.50
N SER A 27 -0.52 -21.21 -0.42
CA SER A 27 -1.19 -21.69 0.77
C SER A 27 -1.88 -20.55 1.53
N PRO A 28 -2.93 -20.84 2.31
CA PRO A 28 -3.58 -19.83 3.15
C PRO A 28 -2.60 -19.13 4.10
N ARG A 29 -1.58 -19.84 4.59
CA ARG A 29 -0.55 -19.29 5.47
C ARG A 29 0.29 -18.23 4.76
N GLU A 30 0.76 -18.51 3.54
CA GLU A 30 1.55 -17.55 2.75
C GLU A 30 0.74 -16.29 2.44
N ILE A 31 -0.56 -16.44 2.15
CA ILE A 31 -1.44 -15.29 1.91
C ILE A 31 -1.62 -14.45 3.18
N LEU A 32 -1.78 -15.07 4.35
CA LEU A 32 -1.90 -14.36 5.63
C LEU A 32 -0.59 -13.64 6.02
N GLU A 33 0.57 -14.25 5.79
CA GLU A 33 1.88 -13.62 6.01
C GLU A 33 2.03 -12.39 5.10
N GLN A 34 1.62 -12.50 3.82
CA GLN A 34 1.64 -11.38 2.89
C GLN A 34 0.66 -10.26 3.31
N LEU A 35 -0.55 -10.61 3.77
CA LEU A 35 -1.52 -9.65 4.28
C LEU A 35 -0.97 -8.85 5.48
N SER A 36 -0.28 -9.53 6.40
CA SER A 36 0.37 -8.86 7.55
C SER A 36 1.48 -7.91 7.11
N ALA A 37 2.32 -8.31 6.14
CA ALA A 37 3.38 -7.46 5.60
C ALA A 37 2.81 -6.22 4.88
N LEU A 38 1.73 -6.40 4.12
CA LEU A 38 1.00 -5.31 3.46
C LEU A 38 0.39 -4.35 4.48
N ASP A 39 -0.24 -4.86 5.54
CA ASP A 39 -0.83 -4.05 6.60
C ASP A 39 0.22 -3.16 7.28
N SER A 40 1.35 -3.76 7.70
CA SER A 40 2.47 -3.00 8.28
C SER A 40 3.00 -1.93 7.32
N THR A 41 3.13 -2.25 6.04
CA THR A 41 3.60 -1.28 5.03
C THR A 41 2.62 -0.13 4.87
N GLN A 42 1.32 -0.42 4.79
CA GLN A 42 0.27 0.59 4.68
C GLN A 42 0.28 1.54 5.88
N THR A 43 0.42 1.01 7.10
CA THR A 43 0.53 1.82 8.32
C THR A 43 1.71 2.78 8.25
N THR A 44 2.91 2.29 7.88
CA THR A 44 4.11 3.14 7.78
C THR A 44 3.95 4.24 6.72
N LEU A 45 3.29 3.95 5.59
CA LEU A 45 3.01 4.98 4.56
C LEU A 45 2.07 6.06 5.11
N TRP A 46 1.03 5.70 5.86
CA TRP A 46 0.14 6.68 6.49
C TRP A 46 0.81 7.48 7.59
N GLU A 47 1.69 6.87 8.39
CA GLU A 47 2.51 7.57 9.37
C GLU A 47 3.42 8.61 8.72
N PHE A 48 4.03 8.27 7.57
CA PHE A 48 4.83 9.22 6.80
C PHE A 48 3.98 10.41 6.32
N VAL A 49 2.80 10.16 5.73
CA VAL A 49 1.88 11.23 5.30
C VAL A 49 1.47 12.11 6.49
N GLY A 50 1.16 11.52 7.63
CA GLY A 50 0.82 12.23 8.86
C GLY A 50 1.97 13.10 9.39
N ALA A 51 3.21 12.58 9.38
CA ALA A 51 4.39 13.33 9.78
C ALA A 51 4.64 14.55 8.89
N ILE A 52 4.46 14.42 7.57
CA ILE A 52 4.53 15.55 6.65
C ILE A 52 3.42 16.55 6.95
N ALA A 53 2.17 16.12 7.13
CA ALA A 53 1.07 17.03 7.47
C ALA A 53 1.33 17.81 8.78
N MET A 54 1.94 17.19 9.79
CA MET A 54 2.37 17.87 11.02
C MET A 54 3.44 18.92 10.74
N LEU A 55 4.45 18.60 9.93
CA LEU A 55 5.48 19.55 9.50
C LEU A 55 4.85 20.72 8.73
N MET A 56 3.88 20.42 7.87
CA MET A 56 3.14 21.42 7.10
C MET A 56 2.47 22.44 8.02
N ASN A 57 1.74 21.94 9.01
CA ASN A 57 1.06 22.77 10.00
C ASN A 57 2.04 23.58 10.86
N HIS A 58 3.15 22.96 11.31
CA HIS A 58 4.12 23.64 12.16
C HIS A 58 4.83 24.81 11.47
N THR A 59 5.06 24.68 10.16
CA THR A 59 5.79 25.67 9.36
C THR A 59 4.89 26.54 8.49
N ALA A 60 3.56 26.46 8.65
CA ALA A 60 2.57 27.17 7.82
C ALA A 60 2.78 28.70 7.74
N GLY A 61 3.38 29.31 8.77
CA GLY A 61 3.70 30.74 8.80
C GLY A 61 5.02 31.12 8.12
N ASN A 62 5.87 30.15 7.78
CA ASN A 62 7.18 30.39 7.17
C ASN A 62 7.08 30.37 5.63
N LYS A 63 6.98 31.55 5.02
CA LYS A 63 6.84 31.68 3.56
C LYS A 63 8.02 31.11 2.78
N ASP A 64 9.22 31.13 3.36
CA ASP A 64 10.43 30.61 2.71
C ASP A 64 10.46 29.06 2.71
N ALA A 65 9.73 28.42 3.62
CA ALA A 65 9.56 26.96 3.65
C ALA A 65 8.54 26.44 2.62
N TRP A 66 7.75 27.34 2.02
CA TRP A 66 6.63 27.02 1.13
C TRP A 66 6.76 27.70 -0.23
N ASP A 67 7.97 27.77 -0.77
CA ASP A 67 8.10 28.17 -2.16
C ASP A 67 7.37 27.19 -3.09
N ARG A 68 7.10 27.65 -4.31
CA ARG A 68 6.28 26.91 -5.28
C ARG A 68 6.87 25.53 -5.62
N ASP A 69 8.19 25.44 -5.72
CA ASP A 69 8.87 24.23 -6.13
C ASP A 69 8.86 23.20 -5.00
N VAL A 70 9.09 23.64 -3.76
CA VAL A 70 8.98 22.81 -2.55
C VAL A 70 7.56 22.26 -2.39
N ILE A 71 6.53 23.11 -2.51
CA ILE A 71 5.12 22.66 -2.44
C ILE A 71 4.84 21.64 -3.53
N GLN A 72 5.28 21.90 -4.76
CA GLN A 72 4.99 21.04 -5.89
C GLN A 72 5.65 19.67 -5.75
N ASP A 73 6.91 19.61 -5.37
CA ASP A 73 7.63 18.35 -5.23
C ASP A 73 7.18 17.56 -4.00
N LEU A 74 6.91 18.23 -2.89
CA LEU A 74 6.31 17.59 -1.71
C LEU A 74 4.93 17.04 -2.03
N GLY A 75 4.11 17.79 -2.77
CA GLY A 75 2.78 17.37 -3.21
C GLY A 75 2.82 16.11 -4.09
N LYS A 76 3.74 16.04 -5.05
CA LYS A 76 3.96 14.82 -5.85
C LYS A 76 4.38 13.64 -4.99
N GLY A 77 5.27 13.86 -4.02
CA GLY A 77 5.72 12.81 -3.10
C GLY A 77 4.60 12.26 -2.23
N ILE A 78 3.80 13.15 -1.63
CA ILE A 78 2.61 12.77 -0.83
C ILE A 78 1.61 12.00 -1.69
N ALA A 79 1.33 12.47 -2.90
CA ALA A 79 0.41 11.80 -3.81
C ALA A 79 0.89 10.38 -4.15
N ALA A 80 2.16 10.21 -4.51
CA ALA A 80 2.73 8.90 -4.83
C ALA A 80 2.67 7.92 -3.64
N VAL A 81 2.96 8.39 -2.42
CA VAL A 81 2.86 7.57 -1.20
C VAL A 81 1.41 7.21 -0.88
N SER A 82 0.48 8.15 -1.04
CA SER A 82 -0.95 7.93 -0.79
C SER A 82 -1.53 6.92 -1.79
N ASP A 83 -1.16 7.04 -3.07
CA ASP A 83 -1.57 6.09 -4.11
C ASP A 83 -1.03 4.68 -3.83
N ALA A 84 0.20 4.56 -3.31
CA ALA A 84 0.75 3.28 -2.87
C ALA A 84 -0.04 2.69 -1.69
N ALA A 85 -0.39 3.50 -0.68
CA ALA A 85 -1.17 3.05 0.47
C ALA A 85 -2.58 2.58 0.07
N LEU A 86 -3.24 3.28 -0.87
CA LEU A 86 -4.52 2.88 -1.44
C LEU A 86 -4.40 1.61 -2.32
N GLY A 87 -3.31 1.49 -3.08
CA GLY A 87 -3.02 0.28 -3.87
C GLY A 87 -2.84 -0.96 -2.99
N ILE A 88 -2.22 -0.80 -1.82
CA ILE A 88 -2.11 -1.85 -0.81
C ILE A 88 -3.49 -2.24 -0.28
N GLU A 89 -4.35 -1.27 0.07
CA GLU A 89 -5.71 -1.52 0.56
C GLU A 89 -6.48 -2.44 -0.39
N LYS A 90 -6.52 -2.06 -1.66
CA LYS A 90 -7.16 -2.85 -2.72
C LYS A 90 -6.57 -4.26 -2.85
N THR A 91 -5.25 -4.39 -2.70
CA THR A 91 -4.57 -5.68 -2.79
C THR A 91 -4.90 -6.58 -1.59
N LYS A 92 -5.01 -6.00 -0.39
CA LYS A 92 -5.45 -6.72 0.82
C LYS A 92 -6.87 -7.25 0.66
N ASP A 93 -7.80 -6.44 0.15
CA ASP A 93 -9.19 -6.87 -0.11
C ASP A 93 -9.24 -8.06 -1.07
N MET A 94 -8.46 -8.02 -2.16
CA MET A 94 -8.35 -9.14 -3.10
C MET A 94 -7.83 -10.42 -2.44
N LEU A 95 -6.79 -10.31 -1.62
CA LEU A 95 -6.20 -11.46 -0.91
C LEU A 95 -7.14 -12.03 0.16
N LEU A 96 -7.86 -11.17 0.89
CA LEU A 96 -8.86 -11.59 1.89
C LEU A 96 -9.99 -12.39 1.25
N HIS A 97 -10.57 -11.89 0.16
CA HIS A 97 -11.60 -12.63 -0.58
C HIS A 97 -11.11 -13.96 -1.16
N ALA A 98 -9.83 -14.01 -1.57
CA ALA A 98 -9.22 -15.26 -2.02
C ALA A 98 -9.11 -16.30 -0.89
N VAL A 99 -8.77 -15.87 0.32
CA VAL A 99 -8.73 -16.75 1.51
C VAL A 99 -10.14 -17.22 1.87
N GLU A 100 -11.12 -16.32 1.97
CA GLU A 100 -12.51 -16.65 2.27
C GLU A 100 -13.08 -17.67 1.27
N GLY A 101 -12.89 -17.44 -0.04
CA GLY A 101 -13.32 -18.36 -1.09
C GLY A 101 -12.57 -19.70 -1.13
N SER A 102 -11.37 -19.78 -0.55
CA SER A 102 -10.62 -21.04 -0.39
C SER A 102 -11.08 -21.84 0.83
N VAL A 103 -11.39 -21.15 1.93
CA VAL A 103 -11.93 -21.73 3.17
C VAL A 103 -13.34 -22.28 2.94
N LEU A 104 -14.21 -21.52 2.27
CA LEU A 104 -15.57 -21.98 1.92
C LEU A 104 -15.55 -23.21 1.01
N ARG A 105 -14.60 -23.28 0.06
CA ARG A 105 -14.41 -24.47 -0.80
C ARG A 105 -13.89 -25.68 -0.03
N GLN A 106 -12.99 -25.50 0.94
CA GLN A 106 -12.54 -26.60 1.81
C GLN A 106 -13.68 -27.16 2.68
N TRP A 107 -14.70 -26.34 2.97
CA TRP A 107 -15.85 -26.71 3.79
C TRP A 107 -17.04 -27.21 2.97
N GLY A 108 -16.88 -27.36 1.65
CA GLY A 108 -17.91 -27.90 0.75
C GLY A 108 -19.11 -26.96 0.55
N VAL A 109 -18.96 -25.66 0.85
CA VAL A 109 -20.03 -24.67 0.66
C VAL A 109 -19.98 -24.18 -0.79
N PRO A 110 -21.04 -24.36 -1.60
CA PRO A 110 -21.07 -23.85 -2.97
C PRO A 110 -21.08 -22.30 -2.96
N ASN A 111 -20.37 -21.69 -3.90
CA ASN A 111 -20.52 -20.25 -4.14
C ASN A 111 -21.97 -19.97 -4.58
N ALA A 112 -22.62 -19.02 -3.91
CA ALA A 112 -23.94 -18.52 -4.27
C ALA A 112 -23.92 -17.73 -5.59
#